data_AF-A0A098F1S7-F1
#
_entry.id   AF-A0A098F1S7-F1
#
_cell.length_a   1.000
_cell.length_b   1.000
_cell.length_c   1.000
_cell.angle_alpha   90.00
_cell.angle_beta   90.00
_cell.angle_gamma   90.00
#
_symmetry.space_group_name_H-M   'P 1'
#
loop_
_entity.id
_entity.type
_entity.pdbx_description
1 polymer ?
#
loop_
_entity_poly.entity_id
_entity_poly.type
_entity_poly.pdbx_seq_one_letter_code
_entity_poly.pdbx_strand_id
1 'polypeptide(L)' 'MTATAKVQETNVCRKSEKEARQAVNDLITRGYEIVFPLTQFSSDGKKWKTDSFGRRIFVENTPSSCWKAKLRRVIKND' A
#
# COMPACT_ATOMS: atom_id res chain seq x y z
N MET A 1 14.09 -27.26 -19.62
CA MET A 1 12.94 -27.28 -18.69
C MET A 1 12.94 -25.95 -17.94
N THR A 2 12.03 -25.03 -18.26
CA THR A 2 11.92 -23.74 -17.57
C THR A 2 11.13 -23.94 -16.28
N ALA A 3 11.79 -23.86 -15.13
CA ALA A 3 11.13 -23.88 -13.84
C ALA A 3 10.19 -22.67 -13.73
N THR A 4 8.88 -22.91 -13.59
CA THR A 4 7.88 -21.86 -13.41
C THR A 4 8.01 -21.29 -12.00
N ALA A 5 8.71 -20.17 -11.86
CA ALA A 5 8.88 -19.51 -10.57
C ALA A 5 7.55 -18.91 -10.10
N LYS A 6 7.16 -19.16 -8.84
CA LYS A 6 5.95 -18.57 -8.26
C LYS A 6 6.30 -17.21 -7.65
N VAL A 7 5.48 -16.20 -7.87
CA VAL A 7 5.65 -14.88 -7.25
C VAL A 7 4.71 -14.76 -6.07
N GLN A 8 5.25 -14.40 -4.91
CA GLN A 8 4.48 -14.03 -3.73
C GLN A 8 4.38 -12.52 -3.65
N GLU A 9 3.17 -11.99 -3.78
CA GLU A 9 2.88 -10.56 -3.62
C GLU A 9 2.41 -10.24 -2.20
N THR A 10 2.91 -9.14 -1.64
CA THR A 10 2.59 -8.67 -0.29
C THR A 10 2.30 -7.18 -0.31
N ASN A 11 1.15 -6.80 0.26
CA ASN A 11 0.75 -5.40 0.42
C ASN A 11 0.98 -4.95 1.87
N VAL A 12 1.70 -3.84 2.05
CA VAL A 12 1.85 -3.17 3.34
C VAL A 12 0.86 -2.02 3.41
N CYS A 13 0.01 -2.01 4.44
CA CYS A 13 -0.93 -0.92 4.74
C CYS A 13 -0.80 -0.55 6.23
N ARG A 14 -0.42 0.69 6.54
CA ARG A 14 -0.24 1.18 7.93
C ARG A 14 -0.73 2.62 8.09
N LYS A 15 -1.06 3.00 9.33
CA LYS A 15 -1.46 4.38 9.68
C LYS A 15 -0.25 5.27 9.93
N SER A 16 0.72 4.76 10.68
CA SER A 16 1.95 5.48 10.99
C SER A 16 3.02 5.22 9.94
N GLU A 17 3.75 6.26 9.57
CA GLU A 17 4.89 6.17 8.66
C GLU A 17 5.98 5.26 9.22
N LYS A 18 6.26 5.38 10.53
CA LYS A 18 7.30 4.60 11.21
C LYS A 18 7.05 3.10 11.11
N GLU A 19 5.81 2.68 11.36
CA GLU A 19 5.40 1.28 11.24
C GLU A 19 5.46 0.80 9.80
N ALA A 20 5.07 1.66 8.85
CA ALA A 20 5.09 1.32 7.44
C ALA A 20 6.52 1.11 6.93
N ARG A 21 7.44 2.01 7.30
CA ARG A 21 8.87 1.90 6.99
C ARG A 21 9.48 0.65 7.61
N GLN A 22 9.18 0.37 8.88
CA GLN A 22 9.67 -0.85 9.55
C GLN A 22 9.20 -2.11 8.81
N ALA A 23 7.91 -2.20 8.48
CA ALA A 23 7.35 -3.35 7.78
C ALA A 23 7.95 -3.55 6.38
N VAL A 24 8.21 -2.45 5.66
CA VAL A 24 8.89 -2.49 4.36
C VAL A 24 10.33 -3.00 4.51
N ASN A 25 11.08 -2.47 5.48
CA ASN A 25 12.46 -2.91 5.74
C ASN A 25 12.52 -4.39 6.12
N ASP A 26 11.63 -4.85 7.00
CA ASP A 26 11.56 -6.25 7.42
C ASP A 26 11.32 -7.19 6.22
N LEU A 27 10.48 -6.76 5.26
CA LEU A 27 10.22 -7.53 4.05
C LEU A 27 11.41 -7.51 3.08
N ILE A 28 12.08 -6.37 2.93
CA ILE A 28 13.31 -6.26 2.11
C ILE A 28 14.39 -7.20 2.68
N THR A 29 14.61 -7.21 3.99
CA THR A 29 15.56 -8.14 4.66
C THR A 29 15.20 -9.60 4.42
N ARG A 30 13.92 -9.93 4.21
CA ARG A 30 13.43 -11.29 3.87
C ARG A 30 13.52 -11.62 2.37
N GLY A 31 14.12 -10.75 1.57
CA GLY A 31 14.33 -10.93 0.13
C GLY A 31 13.14 -10.51 -0.73
N TYR A 32 12.28 -9.61 -0.24
CA TYR A 32 11.25 -9.01 -1.08
C TYR A 32 11.79 -7.79 -1.84
N GLU A 33 11.34 -7.63 -3.08
CA GLU A 33 11.57 -6.46 -3.93
C GLU A 33 10.38 -5.50 -3.84
N ILE A 34 10.66 -4.20 -3.84
CA ILE A 34 9.61 -3.17 -3.92
C ILE A 34 9.06 -3.11 -5.35
N VAL A 35 7.75 -3.30 -5.48
CA VAL A 35 7.00 -3.11 -6.74
C VAL A 35 6.33 -1.74 -6.77
N PHE A 36 5.80 -1.31 -5.63
CA PHE A 36 5.20 0.00 -5.45
C PHE A 36 5.79 0.65 -4.19
N PRO A 37 6.43 1.82 -4.32
CA PRO A 37 7.12 2.46 -3.21
C PRO A 37 6.16 2.86 -2.10
N LEU A 38 6.71 2.98 -0.89
CA LEU A 38 5.97 3.44 0.27
C LEU A 38 5.42 4.86 0.02
N THR A 39 4.11 4.95 -0.18
CA THR A 39 3.41 6.18 -0.58
C THR A 39 2.39 6.56 0.48
N GLN A 40 2.35 7.84 0.83
CA GLN A 40 1.32 8.40 1.69
C GLN A 40 0.07 8.75 0.88
N PHE A 41 -1.06 8.24 1.31
CA PHE A 41 -2.39 8.55 0.88
C PHE A 41 -3.08 9.33 2.01
N SER A 42 -3.96 10.28 1.64
CA SER A 42 -4.75 11.01 2.63
C SER A 42 -5.60 10.04 3.45
N SER A 43 -5.63 10.26 4.76
CA SER A 43 -6.41 9.53 5.75
C SER A 43 -7.61 10.30 6.26
N ASP A 44 -8.12 11.26 5.48
CA ASP A 44 -9.25 12.12 5.86
C ASP A 44 -10.53 11.34 6.25
N GLY A 45 -10.57 10.02 6.00
CA GLY A 45 -11.70 9.12 6.21
C GLY A 45 -12.88 9.39 5.25
N LYS A 46 -13.05 10.63 4.81
CA LYS A 46 -14.12 11.09 3.93
C LYS A 46 -13.63 12.22 3.04
N LYS A 47 -13.89 12.12 1.74
CA LYS A 47 -13.67 13.19 0.78
C LYS A 47 -14.96 13.99 0.62
N TRP A 48 -14.84 15.31 0.75
CA TRP A 48 -15.93 16.26 0.56
C TRP A 48 -15.63 17.12 -0.65
N LYS A 49 -16.65 17.40 -1.46
CA LYS A 49 -16.57 18.34 -2.58
C LYS A 49 -17.59 19.45 -2.35
N THR A 50 -17.29 20.64 -2.86
CA THR A 50 -18.24 21.75 -2.89
C THR A 50 -18.96 21.73 -4.23
N ASP A 51 -20.29 21.71 -4.20
CA ASP A 51 -21.11 21.84 -5.41
C ASP A 51 -21.23 23.31 -5.86
N SER A 52 -21.78 23.55 -7.04
CA SER A 52 -21.99 24.88 -7.66
C SER A 52 -22.81 25.84 -6.78
N PHE A 53 -23.56 25.30 -5.81
CA PHE A 53 -24.34 26.06 -4.82
C PHE A 53 -23.64 26.23 -3.47
N GLY A 54 -22.34 25.94 -3.37
CA GLY A 54 -21.55 26.12 -2.14
C GLY A 54 -21.78 25.07 -1.05
N ARG A 55 -22.56 24.02 -1.32
CA ARG A 55 -22.86 22.95 -0.34
C ARG A 55 -21.75 21.92 -0.30
N ARG A 56 -21.37 21.46 0.90
CA ARG A 56 -20.46 20.32 1.09
C ARG A 56 -21.21 19.02 0.81
N ILE A 57 -20.87 18.35 -0.29
CA ILE A 57 -21.37 17.03 -0.64
C ILE A 57 -20.34 15.97 -0.28
N PHE A 58 -20.81 14.86 0.27
CA PHE A 58 -19.99 13.67 0.49
C PHE A 58 -19.68 13.02 -0.85
N VAL A 59 -18.41 12.67 -1.10
CA VAL A 59 -17.97 12.05 -2.35
C VAL A 59 -17.68 10.56 -2.14
N GLU A 60 -16.77 10.25 -1.23
CA GLU A 60 -16.31 8.88 -0.99
C GLU A 60 -15.67 8.75 0.39
N ASN A 61 -15.67 7.53 0.94
CA ASN A 61 -14.85 7.21 2.12
C ASN A 61 -13.41 7.02 1.65
N THR A 62 -12.46 7.71 2.28
CA THR A 62 -11.05 7.46 2.01
C THR A 62 -10.51 6.34 2.92
N PRO A 63 -9.54 5.53 2.46
CA PRO A 63 -9.00 4.44 3.24
C PRO A 63 -8.44 4.91 4.59
N SER A 64 -8.70 4.14 5.65
CA SER A 64 -8.20 4.44 7.01
C SER A 64 -6.69 4.22 7.19
N SER A 65 -6.01 3.65 6.19
CA SER A 65 -4.56 3.42 6.17
C SER A 65 -3.91 4.41 5.22
N CYS A 66 -3.10 5.30 5.80
CA CYS A 66 -2.44 6.39 5.07
C CYS A 66 -1.26 5.86 4.26
N TRP A 67 -0.49 4.92 4.77
CA TRP A 67 0.74 4.47 4.12
C TRP A 67 0.56 3.14 3.43
N LYS A 68 0.89 3.06 2.14
CA LYS A 68 0.80 1.83 1.35
C LYS A 68 2.08 1.55 0.58
N ALA A 69 2.49 0.29 0.53
CA ALA A 69 3.57 -0.22 -0.33
C ALA A 69 3.17 -1.59 -0.89
N LYS A 70 3.72 -1.96 -2.06
CA LYS A 70 3.59 -3.32 -2.60
C LYS A 70 4.96 -3.91 -2.81
N LEU A 71 5.14 -5.14 -2.37
CA LEU A 71 6.38 -5.88 -2.50
C LEU A 71 6.11 -7.25 -3.09
N ARG A 72 7.11 -7.84 -3.73
CA ARG A 72 7.03 -9.20 -4.26
C ARG A 72 8.28 -9.99 -3.91
N ARG A 73 8.16 -11.31 -3.83
CA ARG A 73 9.29 -12.22 -3.70
C ARG A 73 9.11 -13.39 -4.65
N VAL A 74 10.18 -13.79 -5.33
CA VAL A 74 10.18 -14.99 -6.17
C VAL A 74 10.43 -16.21 -5.29
N ILE A 75 9.45 -17.12 -5.23
CA ILE A 75 9.59 -18.42 -4.59
C ILE A 75 9.95 -19.43 -5.68
N LYS A 76 11.15 -20.00 -5.58
CA LYS A 76 11.49 -21.20 -6.34
C LYS A 76 10.78 -22.37 -5.66
N ASN A 77 9.95 -23.09 -6.41
CA ASN A 77 9.49 -24.39 -5.95
C ASN A 77 10.65 -25.36 -6.16
N ASP A 78 11.21 -25.90 -5.09
CA ASP A 78 11.99 -27.14 -5.11
C ASP A 78 11.04 -28.34 -5.26
#